data_AF-A0A068JDR2-F1
#
_entry.id   AF-A0A068JDR2-F1
#
_cell.length_a   1.000
_cell.length_b   1.000
_cell.length_c   1.000
_cell.angle_alpha   90.00
_cell.angle_beta   90.00
_cell.angle_gamma   90.00
#
_symmetry.space_group_name_H-M   'P 1'
#
loop_
_entity.id
_entity.type
_entity.pdbx_description
1 polymer ?
#
loop_
_entity_poly.entity_id
_entity_poly.type
_entity_poly.pdbx_seq_one_letter_code
_entity_poly.pdbx_strand_id
1 'polypeptide(L)'
;VYNFVSSMALKSAMELGIADVIHSHGKPMTISELSSALKLHPSKVSVLQRFLRLLTHNGFFAKTILPSKNGVEGGEEIAYALTPPSKLLIRNKSICLAPIVKGALHSSSLDMWHSSKKWFSEDKELTLYESATGESFWDFLNKTTESDTLGMFQDAMAADSKVFKLALEECKHVFEGLGSLVDVGGGTGVVTRLI
;
A
#
# COMPACT_ATOMS: atom_id res chain seq x y z
N VAL A 1 0.49 -12.59 -17.74
CA VAL A 1 0.50 -11.26 -18.42
C VAL A 1 -0.20 -10.19 -17.57
N TYR A 2 -1.49 -10.30 -17.25
CA TYR A 2 -2.25 -9.20 -16.61
C TYR A 2 -2.12 -9.05 -15.07
N ASN A 3 -1.15 -9.70 -14.42
CA ASN A 3 -1.02 -9.63 -12.95
C ASN A 3 -0.80 -8.19 -12.43
N PHE A 4 -0.14 -7.33 -13.21
CA PHE A 4 0.08 -5.92 -12.86
C PHE A 4 -1.24 -5.16 -12.64
N VAL A 5 -2.35 -5.57 -13.28
CA VAL A 5 -3.66 -4.93 -13.11
C VAL A 5 -4.15 -5.06 -11.67
N SER A 6 -3.95 -6.21 -11.03
CA SER A 6 -4.31 -6.42 -9.62
C SER A 6 -3.47 -5.54 -8.70
N SER A 7 -2.17 -5.37 -8.97
CA SER A 7 -1.32 -4.44 -8.22
C SER A 7 -1.78 -3.00 -8.38
N MET A 8 -2.11 -2.57 -9.60
CA MET A 8 -2.60 -1.21 -9.85
C MET A 8 -3.98 -0.96 -9.22
N ALA A 9 -4.85 -1.97 -9.17
CA ALA A 9 -6.11 -1.88 -8.45
C ALA A 9 -5.90 -1.68 -6.94
N LEU A 10 -4.93 -2.41 -6.35
CA LEU A 10 -4.56 -2.23 -4.94
C LEU A 10 -3.98 -0.83 -4.69
N LYS A 11 -3.08 -0.36 -5.56
CA LYS A 11 -2.54 1.01 -5.51
C LYS A 11 -3.68 2.03 -5.48
N SER A 12 -4.62 1.96 -6.41
CA SER A 12 -5.75 2.90 -6.47
C SER A 12 -6.63 2.86 -5.22
N ALA A 13 -6.88 1.67 -4.65
CA ALA A 13 -7.68 1.57 -3.43
C ALA A 13 -6.99 2.20 -2.21
N MET A 14 -5.67 2.06 -2.12
CA MET A 14 -4.84 2.70 -1.08
C MET A 14 -4.79 4.22 -1.26
N GLU A 15 -4.53 4.70 -2.49
CA GLU A 15 -4.46 6.13 -2.81
C GLU A 15 -5.80 6.85 -2.56
N LEU A 16 -6.91 6.23 -2.94
CA LEU A 16 -8.25 6.74 -2.66
C LEU A 16 -8.63 6.66 -1.17
N GLY A 17 -7.89 5.94 -0.34
CA GLY A 17 -8.21 5.81 1.08
C GLY A 17 -9.50 5.02 1.34
N ILE A 18 -9.85 4.06 0.47
CA ILE A 18 -11.09 3.27 0.60
C ILE A 18 -11.17 2.58 1.96
N ALA A 19 -10.04 2.04 2.43
CA ALA A 19 -9.97 1.37 3.73
C ALA A 19 -10.30 2.32 4.90
N ASP A 20 -9.73 3.53 4.90
CA ASP A 20 -10.00 4.55 5.92
C ASP A 20 -11.46 5.01 5.90
N VAL A 21 -12.03 5.20 4.71
CA VAL A 21 -13.43 5.62 4.57
C VAL A 21 -14.39 4.57 5.12
N ILE A 22 -14.24 3.29 4.74
CA ILE A 22 -15.08 2.22 5.29
C ILE A 22 -14.83 2.04 6.79
N HIS A 23 -13.58 2.16 7.24
CA HIS A 23 -13.24 2.06 8.66
C HIS A 23 -13.90 3.15 9.50
N SER A 24 -13.79 4.41 9.07
CA SER A 24 -14.37 5.57 9.75
C SER A 24 -15.91 5.56 9.74
N HIS A 25 -16.52 4.96 8.71
CA HIS A 25 -17.97 4.76 8.67
C HIS A 25 -18.46 3.71 9.70
N GLY A 26 -17.59 2.80 10.13
CA GLY A 26 -17.87 1.82 11.19
C GLY A 26 -18.74 0.62 10.79
N LYS A 27 -19.25 0.58 9.55
CA LYS A 27 -20.10 -0.51 9.01
C LYS A 27 -19.90 -0.65 7.49
N PRO A 28 -20.38 -1.75 6.87
CA PRO A 28 -20.29 -1.91 5.42
C PRO A 28 -20.96 -0.74 4.68
N MET A 29 -20.34 -0.27 3.59
CA MET A 29 -20.81 0.89 2.82
C MET A 29 -21.32 0.49 1.44
N THR A 30 -22.45 1.05 1.01
CA THR A 30 -22.90 0.88 -0.39
C THR A 30 -22.00 1.64 -1.37
N ILE A 31 -22.12 1.34 -2.67
CA ILE A 31 -21.36 2.07 -3.70
C ILE A 31 -21.68 3.58 -3.68
N SER A 32 -22.94 3.93 -3.40
CA SER A 32 -23.38 5.33 -3.31
C SER A 32 -22.74 6.03 -2.12
N GLU A 33 -22.84 5.43 -0.93
CA GLU A 33 -22.24 5.95 0.31
C GLU A 33 -20.72 6.12 0.14
N LEU A 34 -20.05 5.12 -0.42
CA LEU A 34 -18.60 5.15 -0.60
C LEU A 34 -18.18 6.20 -1.64
N SER A 35 -18.87 6.31 -2.77
CA SER A 35 -18.56 7.32 -3.79
C SER A 35 -18.80 8.74 -3.29
N SER A 36 -19.83 8.95 -2.46
CA SER A 36 -20.13 10.23 -1.82
C SER A 36 -19.05 10.60 -0.80
N ALA A 37 -18.65 9.66 0.06
CA ALA A 37 -17.59 9.88 1.06
C ALA A 37 -16.23 10.18 0.40
N LEU A 38 -15.94 9.54 -0.73
CA LEU A 38 -14.75 9.80 -1.56
C LEU A 38 -14.87 11.07 -2.43
N LYS A 39 -16.02 11.75 -2.41
CA LYS A 39 -16.32 12.96 -3.20
C LYS A 39 -16.08 12.76 -4.71
N LEU A 40 -16.44 11.59 -5.23
CA LEU A 40 -16.23 11.27 -6.64
C LEU A 40 -17.28 11.93 -7.54
N HIS A 41 -16.85 12.40 -8.71
CA HIS A 41 -17.77 12.80 -9.76
C HIS A 41 -18.66 11.61 -10.20
N PRO A 42 -19.96 11.81 -10.51
CA PRO A 42 -20.88 10.72 -10.88
C PRO A 42 -20.36 9.79 -12.00
N SER A 43 -19.63 10.33 -12.97
CA SER A 43 -19.03 9.54 -14.07
C SER A 43 -17.96 8.54 -13.62
N LYS A 44 -17.42 8.65 -12.40
CA LYS A 44 -16.40 7.76 -11.83
C LYS A 44 -16.96 6.65 -10.97
N VAL A 45 -18.26 6.68 -10.64
CA VAL A 45 -18.91 5.67 -9.78
C VAL A 45 -18.84 4.28 -10.42
N SER A 46 -19.10 4.17 -11.71
CA SER A 46 -18.99 2.90 -12.45
C SER A 46 -17.55 2.37 -12.50
N VAL A 47 -16.56 3.26 -12.53
CA VAL A 47 -15.13 2.90 -12.46
C VAL A 47 -14.80 2.36 -11.08
N LEU A 48 -15.18 3.06 -10.01
CA LEU A 48 -15.02 2.59 -8.62
C LEU A 48 -15.63 1.19 -8.44
N GLN A 49 -16.84 0.97 -8.97
CA GLN A 49 -17.51 -0.33 -8.90
C GLN A 49 -16.72 -1.45 -9.58
N ARG A 50 -16.05 -1.18 -10.71
CA ARG A 50 -15.19 -2.16 -11.40
C ARG A 50 -13.96 -2.51 -10.55
N PHE A 51 -13.32 -1.53 -9.93
CA PHE A 51 -12.19 -1.75 -9.03
C PHE A 51 -12.61 -2.55 -7.80
N LEU A 52 -13.71 -2.17 -7.14
CA LEU A 52 -14.23 -2.89 -5.98
C LEU A 52 -14.62 -4.32 -6.33
N ARG A 53 -15.18 -4.57 -7.53
CA ARG A 53 -15.47 -5.93 -7.98
C ARG A 53 -14.21 -6.79 -8.07
N LEU A 54 -13.13 -6.28 -8.66
CA LEU A 54 -11.85 -6.98 -8.75
C LEU A 54 -11.22 -7.17 -7.36
N LEU A 55 -11.20 -6.12 -6.54
CA LEU A 55 -10.60 -6.16 -5.21
C LEU A 55 -11.37 -7.05 -4.23
N THR A 56 -12.70 -7.13 -4.37
CA THR A 56 -13.53 -8.10 -3.66
C THR A 56 -13.14 -9.52 -4.04
N HIS A 57 -13.03 -9.81 -5.34
CA HIS A 57 -12.59 -11.12 -5.83
C HIS A 57 -11.20 -11.48 -5.31
N ASN A 58 -10.29 -10.49 -5.22
CA ASN A 58 -8.95 -10.67 -4.68
C ASN A 58 -8.91 -10.69 -3.13
N GLY A 59 -10.06 -10.70 -2.45
CA GLY A 59 -10.13 -10.84 -0.99
C GLY A 59 -9.85 -9.59 -0.17
N PHE A 60 -9.71 -8.41 -0.79
CA PHE A 60 -9.55 -7.13 -0.07
C PHE A 60 -10.87 -6.58 0.47
N PHE A 61 -12.00 -6.96 -0.10
CA PHE A 61 -13.31 -6.54 0.40
C PHE A 61 -14.27 -7.72 0.41
N ALA A 62 -15.24 -7.69 1.33
CA ALA A 62 -16.35 -8.62 1.35
C ALA A 62 -17.63 -7.88 0.92
N LYS A 63 -18.48 -8.56 0.15
CA LYS A 63 -19.83 -8.06 -0.17
C LYS A 63 -20.80 -8.46 0.93
N THR A 64 -21.68 -7.55 1.28
CA THR A 64 -22.81 -7.78 2.19
C THR A 64 -24.06 -7.23 1.53
N ILE A 65 -25.21 -7.86 1.80
CA ILE A 65 -26.51 -7.38 1.33
C ILE A 65 -27.14 -6.57 2.47
N LEU A 66 -27.54 -5.33 2.17
CA LEU A 66 -28.25 -4.45 3.10
C LEU A 66 -29.66 -4.16 2.58
N PRO A 67 -30.65 -3.97 3.48
CA PRO A 67 -31.95 -3.43 3.09
C PRO A 67 -31.78 -2.03 2.48
N SER A 68 -32.42 -1.79 1.34
CA SER A 68 -32.40 -0.49 0.68
C SER A 68 -33.08 0.55 1.54
N LYS A 69 -32.45 1.73 1.66
CA LYS A 69 -33.00 2.88 2.38
C LYS A 69 -34.00 3.68 1.54
N ASN A 70 -34.18 3.35 0.26
CA ASN A 70 -34.97 4.15 -0.69
C ASN A 70 -36.48 3.83 -0.69
N GLY A 71 -37.01 3.20 0.36
CA GLY A 71 -38.45 3.02 0.55
C GLY A 71 -39.13 2.04 -0.41
N VAL A 72 -38.38 1.34 -1.26
CA VAL A 72 -38.90 0.23 -2.06
C VAL A 72 -38.89 -1.01 -1.18
N GLU A 73 -40.08 -1.48 -0.77
CA GLU A 73 -40.22 -2.73 -0.02
C GLU A 73 -39.49 -3.87 -0.76
N GLY A 74 -38.52 -4.50 -0.09
CA GLY A 74 -37.73 -5.60 -0.66
C GLY A 74 -36.51 -5.20 -1.51
N GLY A 75 -36.15 -3.92 -1.59
CA GLY A 75 -34.91 -3.50 -2.26
C GLY A 75 -33.67 -3.98 -1.48
N GLU A 76 -32.74 -4.65 -2.16
CA GLU A 76 -31.45 -5.08 -1.60
C GLU A 76 -30.31 -4.31 -2.26
N GLU A 77 -29.38 -3.79 -1.46
CA GLU A 77 -28.18 -3.08 -1.94
C GLU A 77 -26.90 -3.79 -1.51
N ILE A 78 -25.95 -3.88 -2.45
CA ILE A 78 -24.62 -4.40 -2.16
C ILE A 78 -23.82 -3.34 -1.39
N ALA A 79 -23.34 -3.74 -0.22
CA ALA A 79 -22.38 -3.01 0.58
C ALA A 79 -21.04 -3.74 0.64
N TYR A 80 -19.97 -2.98 0.92
CA TYR A 80 -18.59 -3.46 0.98
C TYR A 80 -18.06 -3.33 2.41
N ALA A 81 -17.53 -4.42 2.93
CA ALA A 81 -16.87 -4.50 4.23
C ALA A 81 -15.37 -4.75 4.06
N LEU A 82 -14.58 -4.31 5.05
CA LEU A 82 -13.15 -4.61 5.12
C LEU A 82 -12.90 -6.07 5.49
N THR A 83 -11.84 -6.63 4.93
CA THR A 83 -11.28 -7.94 5.27
C THR A 83 -9.95 -7.75 6.00
N PRO A 84 -9.33 -8.79 6.58
CA PRO A 84 -8.02 -8.65 7.23
C PRO A 84 -6.96 -7.99 6.33
N PRO A 85 -6.82 -8.36 5.02
CA PRO A 85 -5.88 -7.68 4.12
C PRO A 85 -6.12 -6.18 3.96
N SER A 86 -7.36 -5.72 3.75
CA SER A 86 -7.62 -4.28 3.57
C SER A 86 -7.54 -3.49 4.87
N LYS A 87 -7.70 -4.12 6.04
CA LYS A 87 -7.45 -3.48 7.34
C LYS A 87 -5.99 -3.07 7.52
N LEU A 88 -5.04 -3.72 6.84
CA LEU A 88 -3.63 -3.33 6.83
C LEU A 88 -3.38 -2.01 6.09
N LEU A 89 -4.38 -1.46 5.39
CA LEU A 89 -4.28 -0.19 4.68
C LEU A 89 -4.84 1.01 5.48
N ILE A 90 -5.30 0.78 6.71
CA ILE A 90 -5.88 1.84 7.56
C ILE A 90 -4.76 2.68 8.17
N ARG A 91 -4.72 3.97 7.86
CA ARG A 91 -3.59 4.86 8.22
C ARG A 91 -3.42 5.09 9.72
N ASN A 92 -4.52 5.06 10.48
CA ASN A 92 -4.52 5.35 11.92
C ASN A 92 -4.33 4.10 12.82
N LYS A 93 -3.86 2.97 12.26
CA LYS A 93 -3.57 1.75 13.02
C LYS A 93 -2.08 1.60 13.31
N SER A 94 -1.77 0.85 14.37
CA SER A 94 -0.39 0.55 14.77
C SER A 94 0.39 -0.14 13.65
N ILE A 95 -0.28 -1.04 12.92
CA ILE A 95 0.24 -1.71 11.74
C ILE A 95 -0.51 -1.17 10.52
N CYS A 96 0.21 -0.42 9.68
CA CYS A 96 -0.29 0.11 8.42
C CYS A 96 0.78 -0.09 7.34
N LEU A 97 0.42 -0.83 6.30
CA LEU A 97 1.29 -1.14 5.15
C LEU A 97 1.04 -0.22 3.95
N ALA A 98 0.14 0.76 4.07
CA ALA A 98 -0.12 1.72 3.00
C ALA A 98 1.15 2.45 2.52
N PRO A 99 2.11 2.87 3.39
CA PRO A 99 3.38 3.45 2.94
C PRO A 99 4.21 2.49 2.08
N ILE A 100 4.28 1.21 2.47
CA ILE A 100 5.00 0.18 1.72
C ILE A 100 4.35 -0.03 0.34
N VAL A 101 3.03 -0.15 0.28
CA VAL A 101 2.29 -0.25 -0.99
C VAL A 101 2.54 0.97 -1.88
N LYS A 102 2.57 2.18 -1.29
CA LYS A 102 2.84 3.42 -2.01
C LYS A 102 4.24 3.42 -2.62
N GLY A 103 5.27 3.06 -1.86
CA GLY A 103 6.66 2.98 -2.33
C GLY A 103 6.88 1.87 -3.36
N ALA A 104 6.40 0.66 -3.08
CA ALA A 104 6.57 -0.50 -3.96
C ALA A 104 5.90 -0.33 -5.34
N LEU A 105 4.82 0.45 -5.39
CA LEU A 105 4.05 0.72 -6.63
C LEU A 105 4.22 2.17 -7.12
N HIS A 106 5.23 2.89 -6.62
CA HIS A 106 5.62 4.21 -7.13
C HIS A 106 6.19 4.10 -8.54
N SER A 107 6.11 5.18 -9.34
CA SER A 107 6.65 5.20 -10.70
C SER A 107 8.15 4.90 -10.73
N SER A 108 8.93 5.44 -9.79
CA SER A 108 10.36 5.13 -9.67
C SER A 108 10.64 3.63 -9.48
N SER A 109 9.70 2.86 -8.92
CA SER A 109 9.83 1.41 -8.74
C SER A 109 9.38 0.60 -9.97
N LEU A 110 8.59 1.19 -10.87
CA LEU A 110 7.93 0.50 -11.97
C LEU A 110 8.48 0.87 -13.35
N ASP A 111 8.82 2.14 -13.57
CA ASP A 111 9.18 2.65 -14.90
C ASP A 111 10.50 2.04 -15.41
N MET A 112 11.40 1.65 -14.49
CA MET A 112 12.68 0.99 -14.84
C MET A 112 12.51 -0.31 -15.65
N TRP A 113 11.37 -0.99 -15.52
CA TRP A 113 11.10 -2.25 -16.22
C TRP A 113 11.02 -2.08 -17.74
N HIS A 114 10.75 -0.88 -18.25
CA HIS A 114 10.81 -0.57 -19.68
C HIS A 114 12.23 -0.71 -20.26
N SER A 115 13.26 -0.59 -19.42
CA SER A 115 14.67 -0.75 -19.82
C SER A 115 15.19 -2.17 -19.70
N SER A 116 14.36 -3.14 -19.28
CA SER A 116 14.80 -4.53 -19.03
C SER A 116 15.53 -5.16 -20.22
N LYS A 117 15.05 -4.99 -21.45
CA LYS A 117 15.73 -5.51 -22.64
C LYS A 117 17.13 -4.91 -22.83
N LYS A 118 17.27 -3.59 -22.64
CA LYS A 118 18.56 -2.89 -22.71
C LYS A 118 19.50 -3.45 -21.64
N TRP A 119 19.02 -3.55 -20.41
CA TRP A 119 19.78 -4.07 -19.26
C TRP A 119 20.30 -5.49 -19.47
N PHE A 120 19.51 -6.39 -20.07
CA PHE A 120 20.00 -7.75 -20.42
C PHE A 120 21.03 -7.79 -21.55
N SER A 121 21.18 -6.71 -22.32
CA SER A 121 22.02 -6.68 -23.52
C SER A 121 23.26 -5.82 -23.36
N GLU A 122 23.47 -5.17 -22.21
CA GLU A 122 24.61 -4.29 -21.99
C GLU A 122 25.77 -5.02 -21.31
N ASP A 123 27.00 -4.64 -21.65
CA ASP A 123 28.22 -5.23 -21.08
C ASP A 123 28.55 -4.69 -19.68
N LYS A 124 27.78 -3.71 -19.18
CA LYS A 124 28.02 -3.04 -17.90
C LYS A 124 27.32 -3.79 -16.77
N GLU A 125 28.04 -4.00 -15.67
CA GLU A 125 27.46 -4.51 -14.43
C GLU A 125 26.77 -3.37 -13.68
N LEU A 126 25.47 -3.19 -13.95
CA LEU A 126 24.60 -2.18 -13.33
C LEU A 126 23.35 -2.83 -12.77
N THR A 127 22.74 -2.19 -11.78
CA THR A 127 21.34 -2.50 -11.44
C THR A 127 20.40 -2.10 -12.58
N LEU A 128 19.21 -2.71 -12.64
CA LEU A 128 18.18 -2.30 -13.61
C LEU A 128 17.83 -0.81 -13.47
N TYR A 129 17.83 -0.29 -12.24
CA TYR A 129 17.54 1.12 -11.97
C TYR A 129 18.62 2.02 -12.59
N GLU A 130 19.90 1.72 -12.37
CA GLU A 130 21.02 2.47 -12.97
C GLU A 130 21.04 2.38 -14.49
N SER A 131 20.76 1.20 -15.04
CA SER A 131 20.62 1.02 -16.49
C SER A 131 19.51 1.90 -17.07
N ALA A 132 18.39 2.03 -16.36
CA ALA A 132 17.24 2.80 -16.81
C ALA A 132 17.41 4.32 -16.64
N THR A 133 18.03 4.76 -15.53
CA THR A 133 18.05 6.18 -15.11
C THR A 133 19.40 6.86 -15.28
N GLY A 134 20.49 6.08 -15.38
CA GLY A 134 21.85 6.58 -15.44
C GLY A 134 22.48 6.91 -14.07
N GLU A 135 21.79 6.65 -12.97
CA GLU A 135 22.27 6.89 -11.60
C GLU A 135 21.77 5.81 -10.63
N SER A 136 22.37 5.72 -9.45
CA SER A 136 21.91 4.77 -8.43
C SER A 136 20.57 5.22 -7.83
N PHE A 137 19.79 4.26 -7.33
CA PHE A 137 18.55 4.55 -6.62
C PHE A 137 18.79 5.46 -5.40
N TRP A 138 19.93 5.30 -4.73
CA TRP A 138 20.31 6.10 -3.57
C TRP A 138 20.65 7.54 -3.95
N ASP A 139 21.40 7.74 -5.05
CA ASP A 139 21.72 9.09 -5.54
C ASP A 139 20.45 9.82 -5.97
N PHE A 140 19.54 9.11 -6.67
CA PHE A 140 18.22 9.62 -7.03
C PHE A 140 17.43 10.09 -5.81
N LEU A 141 17.30 9.26 -4.77
CA LEU A 141 16.58 9.62 -3.55
C LEU A 141 17.20 10.82 -2.82
N ASN A 142 18.51 11.02 -2.94
CA ASN A 142 19.23 12.12 -2.29
C ASN A 142 19.21 13.43 -3.08
N LYS A 143 18.56 13.48 -4.25
CA LYS A 143 18.37 14.73 -5.00
C LYS A 143 17.40 15.65 -4.26
N THR A 144 17.75 16.94 -4.19
CA THR A 144 16.90 17.98 -3.56
C THR A 144 15.53 18.09 -4.23
N THR A 145 15.41 17.80 -5.53
CA THR A 145 14.15 17.79 -6.27
C THR A 145 13.23 16.62 -5.91
N GLU A 146 13.77 15.56 -5.27
CA GLU A 146 13.07 14.30 -4.99
C GLU A 146 12.75 14.12 -3.50
N SER A 147 12.70 15.22 -2.75
CA SER A 147 12.45 15.20 -1.29
C SER A 147 11.15 14.48 -0.90
N ASP A 148 10.09 14.59 -1.71
CA ASP A 148 8.84 13.85 -1.50
C ASP A 148 9.00 12.33 -1.69
N THR A 149 9.82 11.92 -2.67
CA THR A 149 10.11 10.50 -2.95
C THR A 149 10.96 9.90 -1.83
N LEU A 150 11.94 10.66 -1.31
CA LEU A 150 12.71 10.28 -0.13
C LEU A 150 11.82 10.15 1.12
N GLY A 151 10.94 11.14 1.36
CA GLY A 151 9.99 11.09 2.48
C GLY A 151 9.08 9.86 2.40
N MET A 152 8.54 9.56 1.22
CA MET A 152 7.76 8.34 0.97
C MET A 152 8.57 7.06 1.25
N PHE A 153 9.83 7.00 0.81
CA PHE A 153 10.69 5.84 1.05
C PHE A 153 10.96 5.67 2.55
N GLN A 154 11.26 6.75 3.25
CA GLN A 154 11.45 6.74 4.71
C GLN A 154 10.19 6.31 5.46
N ASP A 155 9.00 6.76 5.03
CA ASP A 155 7.73 6.31 5.59
C ASP A 155 7.50 4.80 5.38
N ALA A 156 7.89 4.27 4.22
CA ALA A 156 7.83 2.83 3.94
C ALA A 156 8.77 2.04 4.85
N MET A 157 10.02 2.50 5.04
CA MET A 157 10.99 1.89 5.95
C MET A 157 10.53 1.94 7.42
N ALA A 158 9.90 3.05 7.83
CA ALA A 158 9.33 3.18 9.16
C ALA A 158 8.13 2.26 9.37
N ALA A 159 7.30 2.05 8.34
CA ALA A 159 6.20 1.09 8.38
C ALA A 159 6.71 -0.36 8.48
N ASP A 160 7.75 -0.72 7.74
CA ASP A 160 8.39 -2.04 7.80
C ASP A 160 8.98 -2.33 9.19
N SER A 161 9.63 -1.34 9.80
CA SER A 161 10.14 -1.43 11.18
C SER A 161 9.04 -1.77 12.21
N LYS A 162 7.79 -1.32 11.99
CA LYS A 162 6.66 -1.66 12.86
C LYS A 162 6.20 -3.10 12.68
N VAL A 163 6.34 -3.66 11.48
CA VAL A 163 6.11 -5.09 11.23
C VAL A 163 7.17 -5.91 11.96
N PHE A 164 8.43 -5.47 11.89
CA PHE A 164 9.53 -6.10 12.63
C PHE A 164 9.28 -6.13 14.14
N LYS A 165 8.64 -5.10 14.73
CA LYS A 165 8.22 -5.13 16.14
C LYS A 165 7.42 -6.39 16.50
N LEU A 166 6.49 -6.81 15.63
CA LEU A 166 5.69 -8.01 15.88
C LEU A 166 6.56 -9.27 15.88
N ALA A 167 7.52 -9.33 14.95
CA ALA A 167 8.49 -10.43 14.89
C ALA A 167 9.39 -10.45 16.13
N LEU A 168 9.81 -9.29 16.65
CA LEU A 168 10.58 -9.19 17.90
C LEU A 168 9.78 -9.72 19.09
N GLU A 169 8.49 -9.43 19.17
CA GLU A 169 7.62 -9.91 20.25
C GLU A 169 7.54 -11.45 20.27
N GLU A 170 7.60 -12.11 19.11
CA GLU A 170 7.63 -13.57 18.96
C GLU A 170 9.05 -14.17 19.12
N CYS A 171 10.10 -13.39 18.85
CA CYS A 171 11.50 -13.86 18.80
C CYS A 171 12.39 -13.30 19.91
N LYS A 172 11.83 -12.96 21.08
CA LYS A 172 12.59 -12.36 22.20
C LYS A 172 13.85 -13.13 22.59
N HIS A 173 13.79 -14.46 22.52
CA HIS A 173 14.91 -15.36 22.82
C HIS A 173 16.19 -15.09 22.00
N VAL A 174 16.08 -14.46 20.83
CA VAL A 174 17.24 -14.08 20.00
C VAL A 174 18.09 -12.98 20.65
N PHE A 175 17.47 -12.14 21.48
CA PHE A 175 18.12 -11.00 22.12
C PHE A 175 18.52 -11.28 23.58
N GLU A 176 18.12 -12.43 24.11
CA GLU A 176 18.47 -12.83 25.48
C GLU A 176 19.98 -13.07 25.62
N GLY A 177 20.60 -12.44 26.62
CA GLY A 177 22.03 -12.60 26.92
C GLY A 177 22.97 -11.74 26.08
N LEU A 178 22.46 -10.88 25.19
CA LEU A 178 23.29 -9.92 24.47
C LEU A 178 23.80 -8.82 25.40
N GLY A 179 25.11 -8.61 25.43
CA GLY A 179 25.73 -7.48 26.15
C GLY A 179 25.69 -6.14 25.38
N SER A 180 25.53 -6.21 24.06
CA SER A 180 25.46 -5.04 23.16
C SER A 180 24.88 -5.44 21.80
N LEU A 181 24.26 -4.50 21.08
CA LEU A 181 23.76 -4.66 19.71
C LEU A 181 24.10 -3.43 18.86
N VAL A 182 24.41 -3.63 17.58
CA VAL A 182 24.63 -2.55 16.61
C VAL A 182 23.66 -2.71 15.44
N ASP A 183 22.82 -1.71 15.22
CA ASP A 183 21.85 -1.62 14.12
C ASP A 183 22.51 -0.95 12.90
N VAL A 184 23.26 -1.74 12.12
CA VAL A 184 23.96 -1.25 10.93
C VAL A 184 22.95 -0.85 9.86
N GLY A 185 22.94 0.43 9.48
CA GLY A 185 21.96 0.96 8.53
C GLY A 185 20.61 1.31 9.16
N GLY A 186 20.53 1.46 10.49
CA GLY A 186 19.29 1.73 11.23
C GLY A 186 18.54 3.04 10.91
N GLY A 187 19.02 3.83 9.94
CA GLY A 187 18.36 5.04 9.46
C GLY A 187 18.07 6.03 10.59
N THR A 188 16.78 6.30 10.86
CA THR A 188 16.33 7.19 11.95
C THR A 188 16.20 6.48 13.31
N GLY A 189 16.79 5.28 13.45
CA GLY A 189 16.87 4.50 14.68
C GLY A 189 15.54 3.91 15.15
N VAL A 190 14.57 3.69 14.23
CA VAL A 190 13.25 3.17 14.60
C VAL A 190 13.36 1.76 15.15
N VAL A 191 14.12 0.87 14.49
CA VAL A 191 14.28 -0.53 14.92
C VAL A 191 15.04 -0.62 16.25
N THR A 192 16.15 0.13 16.39
CA THR A 192 16.88 0.21 17.66
C THR A 192 15.98 0.61 18.84
N ARG A 193 14.97 1.46 18.66
CA ARG A 193 14.01 1.83 19.74
C ARG A 193 13.00 0.74 20.08
N LEU A 194 12.90 -0.31 19.28
CA LEU A 194 11.94 -1.41 19.44
C LEU A 194 12.55 -2.65 20.12
N ILE A 195 13.87 -2.79 20.09
CA ILE A 195 14.66 -3.84 20.73
C ILE A 195 15.01 -3.39 22.15
#